data_AF-A0A7S6VYF9-F1
#
_entry.id   AF-A0A7S6VYF9-F1
#
_cell.length_a   1.000
_cell.length_b   1.000
_cell.length_c   1.000
_cell.angle_alpha   90.00
_cell.angle_beta   90.00
_cell.angle_gamma   90.00
#
_symmetry.space_group_name_H-M   'P 1'
#
loop_
_entity.id
_entity.type
_entity.pdbx_description
1 polymer ?
#
loop_
_entity_poly.entity_id
_entity_poly.type
_entity_poly.pdbx_seq_one_letter_code
_entity_poly.pdbx_strand_id
1 'polypeptide(L)'
;MALDPIWKQQLTLVTYGNEFLSQDLSFNQWVNHAIFNQHRLYFRDLLNQHLLAQHFQIWLEGLKKQGVYRLSLHSSSLLNDEKNPNANVELLATPHFIISHHKQQHTAWILGKELAEWYTADNDYEVPTAQHNSTRQETFWRFELSTKYNKPIEQDLAQPNWDDIQVYTDNELFNSKYAQGFIEPSTVTLPYLGLSKAQSAQENTNNLALFPSAYSADYAHETLHRLEALSTFIQNKMQYSSNDLEQEMSPEERMNLRHFSQKLDDLYSKFITKVANHYQSARLTPKQAPSPFEATGTENKQQRFSQNSESKVGKSGVMTLIVMTILICIAAYYFGL
;
A
#
# COMPACT_ATOMS: atom_id res chain seq x y z
N MET A 1 -7.54 -17.42 10.59
CA MET A 1 -6.16 -17.51 10.10
C MET A 1 -5.76 -16.13 9.61
N ALA A 2 -4.78 -15.48 10.25
CA ALA A 2 -4.23 -14.24 9.71
C ALA A 2 -3.61 -14.59 8.35
N LEU A 3 -4.21 -14.12 7.25
CA LEU A 3 -3.64 -14.22 5.92
C LEU A 3 -2.21 -13.69 6.02
N ASP A 4 -1.21 -14.55 5.83
CA ASP A 4 0.17 -14.11 5.63
C ASP A 4 0.14 -13.08 4.52
N PRO A 5 0.46 -11.82 4.82
CA PRO A 5 -0.11 -10.76 4.03
C PRO A 5 0.78 -10.56 2.81
N ILE A 6 0.29 -11.08 1.68
CA ILE A 6 0.94 -11.08 0.36
C ILE A 6 1.47 -9.70 -0.08
N TRP A 7 0.98 -8.63 0.55
CA TRP A 7 1.48 -7.27 0.35
C TRP A 7 2.97 -7.15 0.63
N LYS A 8 3.56 -7.96 1.55
CA LYS A 8 5.01 -7.90 1.83
C LYS A 8 5.83 -8.36 0.63
N GLN A 9 5.39 -9.43 -0.04
CA GLN A 9 5.98 -9.90 -1.29
C GLN A 9 5.73 -8.87 -2.41
N GLN A 10 4.51 -8.33 -2.53
CA GLN A 10 4.21 -7.31 -3.54
C GLN A 10 5.06 -6.04 -3.35
N LEU A 11 5.22 -5.58 -2.11
CA LEU A 11 6.06 -4.45 -1.73
C LEU A 11 7.51 -4.70 -2.15
N THR A 12 8.05 -5.87 -1.79
CA THR A 12 9.43 -6.26 -2.13
C THR A 12 9.63 -6.36 -3.65
N LEU A 13 8.66 -6.92 -4.39
CA LEU A 13 8.70 -6.97 -5.85
C LEU A 13 8.72 -5.57 -6.46
N VAL A 14 7.97 -4.61 -5.90
CA VAL A 14 7.97 -3.23 -6.39
C VAL A 14 9.28 -2.52 -6.05
N THR A 15 9.75 -2.59 -4.80
CA THR A 15 10.93 -1.85 -4.34
C THR A 15 12.19 -2.37 -5.03
N TYR A 16 12.50 -3.66 -4.90
CA TYR A 16 13.67 -4.27 -5.55
C TYR A 16 13.52 -4.38 -7.06
N GLY A 17 12.30 -4.62 -7.57
CA GLY A 17 12.05 -4.68 -9.00
C GLY A 17 12.31 -3.35 -9.70
N ASN A 18 11.98 -2.22 -9.05
CA ASN A 18 12.33 -0.90 -9.59
C ASN A 18 13.84 -0.69 -9.70
N GLU A 19 14.62 -1.07 -8.68
CA GLU A 19 16.09 -0.97 -8.75
C GLU A 19 16.69 -1.90 -9.82
N PHE A 20 16.09 -3.07 -10.04
CA PHE A 20 16.49 -3.95 -11.14
C PHE A 20 16.18 -3.34 -12.53
N LEU A 21 15.03 -2.69 -12.66
CA LEU A 21 14.59 -2.04 -13.90
C LEU A 21 15.45 -0.82 -14.22
N SER A 22 15.83 -0.03 -13.22
CA SER A 22 16.75 1.13 -13.36
C SER A 22 18.21 0.74 -13.55
N GLN A 23 18.54 -0.56 -13.44
CA GLN A 23 19.90 -1.14 -13.52
C GLN A 23 20.79 -0.89 -12.30
N ASP A 24 20.21 -0.44 -11.19
CA ASP A 24 20.92 -0.15 -9.95
C ASP A 24 21.11 -1.39 -9.06
N LEU A 25 20.44 -2.51 -9.40
CA LEU A 25 20.52 -3.76 -8.64
C LEU A 25 20.54 -5.02 -9.54
N SER A 26 21.41 -5.97 -9.19
CA SER A 26 21.44 -7.31 -9.79
C SER A 26 20.58 -8.31 -9.01
N PHE A 27 20.06 -9.35 -9.66
CA PHE A 27 19.32 -10.41 -8.96
C PHE A 27 20.15 -11.14 -7.91
N ASN A 28 21.46 -11.26 -8.10
CA ASN A 28 22.35 -11.91 -7.13
C ASN A 28 22.23 -11.30 -5.73
N GLN A 29 21.79 -10.04 -5.63
CA GLN A 29 21.61 -9.34 -4.36
C GLN A 29 20.29 -9.67 -3.64
N TRP A 30 19.25 -10.17 -4.32
CA TRP A 30 17.92 -10.34 -3.70
C TRP A 30 17.09 -11.54 -4.20
N VAL A 31 17.62 -12.37 -5.09
CA VAL A 31 16.90 -13.54 -5.62
C VAL A 31 16.53 -14.56 -4.52
N ASN A 32 17.35 -14.66 -3.48
CA ASN A 32 17.14 -15.53 -2.32
C ASN A 32 16.52 -14.78 -1.14
N HIS A 33 15.78 -13.70 -1.39
CA HIS A 33 15.15 -12.94 -0.32
C HIS A 33 14.15 -13.82 0.44
N ALA A 34 14.35 -13.93 1.75
CA ALA A 34 13.59 -14.78 2.66
C ALA A 34 12.06 -14.67 2.54
N ILE A 35 11.55 -13.48 2.20
CA ILE A 35 10.12 -13.21 2.05
C ILE A 35 9.45 -14.07 0.96
N PHE A 36 10.23 -14.62 0.03
CA PHE A 36 9.75 -15.51 -1.02
C PHE A 36 9.93 -17.00 -0.71
N ASN A 37 10.62 -17.40 0.37
CA ASN A 37 10.96 -18.80 0.64
C ASN A 37 9.74 -19.72 0.75
N GLN A 38 8.59 -19.19 1.17
CA GLN A 38 7.32 -19.92 1.30
C GLN A 38 6.36 -19.69 0.13
N HIS A 39 6.77 -18.93 -0.90
CA HIS A 39 5.91 -18.51 -2.00
C HIS A 39 6.50 -18.86 -3.37
N ARG A 40 5.72 -19.59 -4.16
CA ARG A 40 6.00 -19.82 -5.57
C ARG A 40 5.11 -18.91 -6.42
N LEU A 41 5.73 -17.87 -6.97
CA LEU A 41 5.04 -16.84 -7.75
C LEU A 41 4.99 -17.22 -9.23
N TYR A 42 3.79 -17.25 -9.80
CA TYR A 42 3.53 -17.41 -11.21
C TYR A 42 2.92 -16.15 -11.80
N PHE A 43 3.16 -15.92 -13.08
CA PHE A 43 2.67 -14.78 -13.83
C PHE A 43 2.01 -15.31 -15.09
N ARG A 44 0.73 -15.02 -15.27
CA ARG A 44 -0.08 -15.51 -16.39
C ARG A 44 -0.83 -14.38 -17.06
N ASP A 45 -1.19 -14.57 -18.32
CA ASP A 45 -2.10 -13.66 -19.00
C ASP A 45 -3.55 -13.93 -18.60
N LEU A 46 -4.31 -12.89 -18.21
CA LEU A 46 -5.68 -13.07 -17.77
C LEU A 46 -6.63 -13.50 -18.88
N LEU A 47 -6.43 -13.07 -20.13
CA LEU A 47 -7.36 -13.35 -21.21
C LEU A 47 -7.24 -14.80 -21.71
N ASN A 48 -6.02 -15.29 -21.89
CA ASN A 48 -5.77 -16.60 -22.51
C ASN A 48 -5.10 -17.62 -21.59
N GLN A 49 -4.84 -17.27 -20.33
CA GLN A 49 -4.24 -18.14 -19.31
C GLN A 49 -2.80 -18.60 -19.60
N HIS A 50 -2.16 -18.01 -20.60
CA HIS A 50 -0.80 -18.35 -20.99
C HIS A 50 0.18 -18.06 -19.85
N LEU A 51 1.07 -19.02 -19.59
CA LEU A 51 2.16 -18.85 -18.63
C LEU A 51 3.20 -17.87 -19.18
N LEU A 52 3.35 -16.73 -18.51
CA LEU A 52 4.33 -15.70 -18.85
C LEU A 52 5.64 -15.90 -18.10
N ALA A 53 5.57 -16.25 -16.81
CA ALA A 53 6.73 -16.58 -15.99
C ALA A 53 6.38 -17.48 -14.82
N GLN A 54 7.28 -18.40 -14.49
CA GLN A 54 7.19 -19.34 -13.36
C GLN A 54 8.03 -18.90 -12.15
N HIS A 55 8.59 -17.69 -12.22
CA HIS A 55 9.42 -17.08 -11.17
C HIS A 55 9.46 -15.56 -11.36
N PHE A 56 9.57 -14.80 -10.27
CA PHE A 56 9.59 -13.33 -10.34
C PHE A 56 10.81 -12.77 -11.09
N GLN A 57 11.94 -13.48 -11.06
CA GLN A 57 13.12 -13.11 -11.85
C GLN A 57 12.81 -13.10 -13.35
N ILE A 58 12.21 -14.19 -13.85
CA ILE A 58 11.86 -14.34 -15.28
C ILE A 58 10.82 -13.29 -15.66
N TRP A 59 9.86 -13.02 -14.77
CA TRP A 59 8.88 -11.96 -14.93
C TRP A 59 9.55 -10.59 -15.12
N LEU A 60 10.42 -10.18 -14.20
CA LEU A 60 11.12 -8.90 -14.25
C LEU A 60 12.04 -8.76 -15.48
N GLU A 61 12.77 -9.82 -15.85
CA GLU A 61 13.54 -9.84 -17.10
C GLU A 61 12.64 -9.66 -18.34
N GLY A 62 11.47 -10.30 -18.33
CA GLY A 62 10.44 -10.14 -19.36
C GLY A 62 9.92 -8.70 -19.43
N LEU A 63 9.57 -8.10 -18.28
CA LEU A 63 9.13 -6.70 -18.19
C LEU A 63 10.20 -5.73 -18.72
N LYS A 64 11.47 -5.93 -18.33
CA LYS A 64 12.59 -5.11 -18.81
C LYS A 64 12.75 -5.19 -20.32
N LYS A 65 12.67 -6.39 -20.91
CA LYS A 65 12.71 -6.59 -22.37
C LYS A 65 11.54 -5.93 -23.10
N GLN A 66 10.37 -5.85 -22.45
CA GLN A 66 9.18 -5.17 -22.96
C GLN A 66 9.20 -3.64 -22.74
N GLY A 67 10.28 -3.09 -22.19
CA GLY A 67 10.45 -1.66 -21.99
C GLY A 67 9.64 -1.08 -20.81
N VAL A 68 9.27 -1.91 -19.84
CA VAL A 68 8.76 -1.42 -18.55
C VAL A 68 9.85 -0.62 -17.85
N TYR A 69 9.50 0.59 -17.40
CA TYR A 69 10.45 1.47 -16.72
C TYR A 69 10.17 1.63 -15.22
N ARG A 70 8.99 1.22 -14.75
CA ARG A 70 8.59 1.34 -13.35
C ARG A 70 7.57 0.27 -12.96
N LEU A 71 7.65 -0.17 -11.72
CA LEU A 71 6.60 -0.86 -10.99
C LEU A 71 6.01 0.05 -9.92
N SER A 72 4.73 -0.10 -9.64
CA SER A 72 4.07 0.59 -8.52
C SER A 72 3.03 -0.31 -7.87
N LEU A 73 2.77 -0.08 -6.59
CA LEU A 73 1.67 -0.72 -5.87
C LEU A 73 0.47 0.23 -5.83
N HIS A 74 -0.75 -0.28 -5.98
CA HIS A 74 -2.00 0.49 -5.94
C HIS A 74 -3.06 -0.22 -5.12
N SER A 75 -3.99 0.54 -4.54
CA SER A 75 -5.17 -0.01 -3.87
C SER A 75 -6.08 -0.73 -4.86
N SER A 76 -6.55 -1.93 -4.53
CA SER A 76 -7.50 -2.69 -5.36
C SER A 76 -8.81 -1.97 -5.61
N SER A 77 -9.18 -1.01 -4.75
CA SER A 77 -10.33 -0.12 -4.96
C SER A 77 -10.28 0.64 -6.28
N LEU A 78 -9.10 0.81 -6.89
CA LEU A 78 -8.94 1.42 -8.20
C LEU A 78 -9.67 0.64 -9.31
N LEU A 79 -9.85 -0.67 -9.14
CA LEU A 79 -10.43 -1.57 -10.14
C LEU A 79 -11.84 -2.06 -9.78
N ASN A 80 -12.52 -1.44 -8.81
CA ASN A 80 -13.86 -1.87 -8.37
C ASN A 80 -14.90 -1.88 -9.50
N ASP A 81 -14.74 -1.01 -10.51
CA ASP A 81 -15.65 -0.92 -11.65
C ASP A 81 -15.25 -1.83 -12.83
N GLU A 82 -14.14 -2.56 -12.72
CA GLU A 82 -13.70 -3.49 -13.75
C GLU A 82 -14.41 -4.82 -13.67
N LYS A 83 -14.71 -5.37 -14.85
CA LYS A 83 -15.24 -6.73 -14.97
C LYS A 83 -14.10 -7.67 -15.28
N ASN A 84 -14.03 -8.77 -14.53
CA ASN A 84 -13.13 -9.85 -14.84
C ASN A 84 -13.46 -10.43 -16.23
N PRO A 85 -12.55 -10.33 -17.22
CA PRO A 85 -12.83 -10.78 -18.58
C PRO A 85 -12.75 -12.30 -18.74
N ASN A 86 -12.26 -13.04 -17.73
CA ASN A 86 -12.07 -14.48 -17.81
C ASN A 86 -12.81 -15.20 -16.68
N ALA A 87 -13.88 -15.93 -17.05
CA ALA A 87 -14.72 -16.66 -16.12
C ALA A 87 -14.03 -17.88 -15.47
N ASN A 88 -12.91 -18.36 -16.04
CA ASN A 88 -12.15 -19.49 -15.51
C ASN A 88 -11.11 -19.05 -14.47
N VAL A 89 -11.08 -17.77 -14.11
CA VAL A 89 -10.18 -17.23 -13.10
C VAL A 89 -11.02 -16.47 -12.09
N GLU A 90 -10.85 -16.77 -10.82
CA GLU A 90 -11.38 -15.94 -9.75
C GLU A 90 -10.29 -15.00 -9.25
N LEU A 91 -10.47 -13.70 -9.47
CA LEU A 91 -9.56 -12.68 -8.94
C LEU A 91 -9.78 -12.54 -7.43
N LEU A 92 -8.69 -12.61 -6.66
CA LEU A 92 -8.73 -12.58 -5.20
C LEU A 92 -8.90 -11.14 -4.71
N ALA A 93 -9.76 -10.97 -3.70
CA ALA A 93 -9.98 -9.71 -2.99
C ALA A 93 -8.78 -9.36 -2.10
N THR A 94 -7.69 -8.96 -2.73
CA THR A 94 -6.47 -8.48 -2.06
C THR A 94 -6.49 -6.96 -1.97
N PRO A 95 -5.93 -6.34 -0.91
CA PRO A 95 -5.97 -4.88 -0.77
C PRO A 95 -5.14 -4.14 -1.82
N HIS A 96 -4.15 -4.81 -2.42
CA HIS A 96 -3.18 -4.20 -3.32
C HIS A 96 -2.97 -5.03 -4.58
N PHE A 97 -2.60 -4.35 -5.66
CA PHE A 97 -2.08 -4.98 -6.88
C PHE A 97 -0.90 -4.18 -7.43
N ILE A 98 -0.08 -4.85 -8.26
CA ILE A 98 1.10 -4.23 -8.87
C ILE A 98 0.72 -3.69 -10.26
N ILE A 99 1.21 -2.52 -10.62
CA ILE A 99 1.15 -1.99 -11.98
C ILE A 99 2.55 -1.94 -12.57
N SER A 100 2.74 -2.50 -13.76
CA SER A 100 3.91 -2.25 -14.60
C SER A 100 3.62 -1.12 -15.59
N HIS A 101 4.54 -0.15 -15.65
CA HIS A 101 4.42 1.06 -16.46
C HIS A 101 5.20 0.94 -17.75
N HIS A 102 4.50 1.03 -18.88
CA HIS A 102 5.07 1.31 -20.19
C HIS A 102 4.74 2.75 -20.59
N LYS A 103 5.45 3.28 -21.59
CA LYS A 103 5.27 4.67 -22.05
C LYS A 103 3.85 4.99 -22.54
N GLN A 104 3.11 4.00 -23.01
CA GLN A 104 1.80 4.19 -23.64
C GLN A 104 0.67 3.41 -22.95
N GLN A 105 1.02 2.51 -22.03
CA GLN A 105 0.09 1.55 -21.46
C GLN A 105 0.52 1.11 -20.07
N HIS A 106 -0.45 0.84 -19.22
CA HIS A 106 -0.24 0.26 -17.90
C HIS A 106 -0.85 -1.14 -17.85
N THR A 107 -0.21 -2.01 -17.10
CA THR A 107 -0.67 -3.39 -16.92
C THR A 107 -0.75 -3.69 -15.44
N ALA A 108 -1.93 -4.10 -14.99
CA ALA A 108 -2.14 -4.60 -13.64
C ALA A 108 -1.73 -6.07 -13.53
N TRP A 109 -1.19 -6.43 -12.37
CA TRP A 109 -0.84 -7.77 -11.95
C TRP A 109 -1.65 -8.08 -10.70
N ILE A 110 -2.74 -8.81 -10.88
CA ILE A 110 -3.77 -9.05 -9.87
C ILE A 110 -3.70 -10.50 -9.43
N LEU A 111 -3.76 -10.78 -8.13
CA LEU A 111 -3.77 -12.16 -7.64
C LEU A 111 -5.09 -12.84 -7.97
N GLY A 112 -5.04 -14.11 -8.37
CA GLY A 112 -6.23 -14.86 -8.76
C GLY A 112 -5.99 -16.36 -8.68
N LYS A 113 -7.06 -17.13 -8.42
CA LYS A 113 -7.05 -18.59 -8.53
C LYS A 113 -7.64 -19.02 -9.86
N GLU A 114 -6.98 -19.97 -10.50
CA GLU A 114 -7.53 -20.66 -11.67
C GLU A 114 -8.64 -21.60 -11.19
N LEU A 115 -9.78 -21.56 -11.86
CA LEU A 115 -10.92 -22.41 -11.55
C LEU A 115 -10.85 -23.68 -12.41
N ALA A 116 -11.00 -24.84 -11.77
CA ALA A 116 -11.01 -26.11 -12.48
C ALA A 116 -12.29 -26.24 -13.31
N GLU A 117 -12.13 -26.46 -14.62
CA GLU A 117 -13.24 -26.55 -15.59
C GLU A 117 -14.31 -27.58 -15.20
N TRP A 118 -13.89 -28.69 -14.57
CA TRP A 118 -14.79 -29.79 -14.20
C TRP A 118 -15.25 -29.75 -12.74
N TYR A 119 -14.80 -28.77 -11.97
CA TYR A 119 -15.18 -28.64 -10.57
C TYR A 119 -16.39 -27.73 -10.42
N THR A 120 -17.56 -28.33 -10.22
CA THR A 120 -18.85 -27.62 -10.16
C THR A 120 -19.44 -27.54 -8.76
N ALA A 121 -18.66 -27.87 -7.72
CA ALA A 121 -19.17 -27.80 -6.35
C ALA A 121 -19.18 -26.34 -5.86
N ASP A 122 -20.15 -26.01 -5.01
CA ASP A 122 -20.28 -24.66 -4.44
C ASP A 122 -19.17 -24.30 -3.44
N ASN A 123 -18.57 -25.32 -2.81
CA ASN A 123 -17.47 -25.18 -1.87
C ASN A 123 -16.16 -25.59 -2.53
N ASP A 124 -15.05 -24.93 -2.16
CA ASP A 124 -13.72 -25.31 -2.62
C ASP A 124 -13.37 -26.74 -2.16
N TYR A 125 -12.67 -27.49 -3.02
CA TYR A 125 -12.16 -28.81 -2.66
C TYR A 125 -11.03 -28.68 -1.63
N GLU A 126 -11.25 -29.23 -0.45
CA GLU A 126 -10.19 -29.34 0.56
C GLU A 126 -9.29 -30.53 0.24
N VAL A 127 -8.09 -30.22 -0.23
CA VAL A 127 -7.03 -31.21 -0.48
C VAL A 127 -6.66 -31.88 0.85
N PRO A 128 -6.50 -33.22 0.92
CA PRO A 128 -6.03 -33.89 2.13
C PRO A 128 -4.65 -33.36 2.58
N THR A 129 -4.43 -33.15 3.88
CA THR A 129 -3.20 -32.54 4.43
C THR A 129 -1.89 -33.16 3.90
N ALA A 130 -1.86 -34.49 3.72
CA ALA A 130 -0.69 -35.20 3.19
C ALA A 130 -0.36 -34.88 1.72
N GLN A 131 -1.29 -34.27 0.99
CA GLN A 131 -1.16 -33.85 -0.40
C GLN A 131 -0.95 -32.34 -0.55
N HIS A 132 -0.93 -31.58 0.55
CA HIS A 132 -0.63 -30.15 0.49
C HIS A 132 0.82 -29.93 0.06
N ASN A 133 1.02 -28.94 -0.81
CA ASN A 133 2.34 -28.39 -1.06
C ASN A 133 2.83 -27.64 0.18
N SER A 134 4.10 -27.85 0.54
CA SER A 134 4.76 -27.10 1.61
C SER A 134 4.98 -25.63 1.26
N THR A 135 4.99 -25.30 -0.03
CA THR A 135 5.13 -23.94 -0.56
C THR A 135 3.78 -23.45 -1.10
N ARG A 136 3.40 -22.23 -0.72
CA ARG A 136 2.19 -21.58 -1.20
C ARG A 136 2.37 -21.14 -2.64
N GLN A 137 1.41 -21.48 -3.51
CA GLN A 137 1.40 -21.05 -4.90
C GLN A 137 0.55 -19.78 -5.05
N GLU A 138 1.11 -18.75 -5.66
CA GLU A 138 0.43 -17.48 -5.91
C GLU A 138 0.53 -17.14 -7.40
N THR A 139 -0.58 -16.78 -8.03
CA THR A 139 -0.61 -16.44 -9.47
C THR A 139 -1.03 -14.99 -9.65
N PHE A 140 -0.15 -14.19 -10.24
CA PHE A 140 -0.41 -12.85 -10.72
C PHE A 140 -0.92 -12.91 -12.17
N TRP A 141 -2.11 -12.37 -12.39
CA TRP A 141 -2.77 -12.30 -13.68
C TRP A 141 -2.58 -10.94 -14.31
N ARG A 142 -2.07 -10.94 -15.55
CA ARG A 142 -1.84 -9.76 -16.37
C ARG A 142 -3.17 -9.23 -16.88
N PHE A 143 -3.52 -8.02 -16.48
CA PHE A 143 -4.71 -7.30 -16.94
C PHE A 143 -4.29 -5.96 -17.55
N GLU A 144 -4.63 -5.76 -18.82
CA GLU A 144 -4.32 -4.53 -19.55
C GLU A 144 -5.26 -3.40 -19.12
N LEU A 145 -4.72 -2.30 -18.61
CA LEU A 145 -5.54 -1.19 -18.11
C LEU A 145 -5.92 -0.25 -19.26
N SER A 146 -7.20 0.14 -19.28
CA SER A 146 -7.66 1.19 -20.18
C SER A 146 -7.14 2.57 -19.76
N THR A 147 -7.09 3.50 -20.72
CA THR A 147 -6.53 4.85 -20.53
C THR A 147 -7.28 5.69 -19.49
N LYS A 148 -8.51 5.30 -19.11
CA LYS A 148 -9.28 5.97 -18.04
C LYS A 148 -8.56 5.93 -16.69
N TYR A 149 -7.65 4.98 -16.48
CA TYR A 149 -6.88 4.84 -15.24
C TYR A 149 -5.61 5.67 -15.18
N ASN A 150 -5.13 6.23 -16.30
CA ASN A 150 -3.85 6.94 -16.33
C ASN A 150 -3.82 8.09 -15.30
N LYS A 151 -4.87 8.92 -15.28
CA LYS A 151 -4.95 10.04 -14.34
C LYS A 151 -5.04 9.61 -12.86
N PRO A 152 -5.92 8.68 -12.47
CA PRO A 152 -5.91 8.12 -11.11
C PRO A 152 -4.56 7.53 -10.69
N ILE A 153 -3.90 6.79 -11.59
CA ILE A 153 -2.58 6.20 -11.34
C ILE A 153 -1.54 7.30 -11.08
N GLU A 154 -1.49 8.32 -11.94
CA GLU A 154 -0.57 9.45 -11.77
C GLU A 154 -0.83 10.21 -10.45
N GLN A 155 -2.10 10.38 -10.07
CA GLN A 155 -2.46 11.01 -8.80
C GLN A 155 -1.97 10.19 -7.59
N ASP A 156 -2.06 8.87 -7.64
CA ASP A 156 -1.56 8.03 -6.54
C ASP A 156 -0.02 8.04 -6.45
N LEU A 157 0.67 8.29 -7.56
CA LEU A 157 2.13 8.42 -7.64
C LEU A 157 2.66 9.84 -7.36
N ALA A 158 1.80 10.76 -6.93
CA ALA A 158 2.23 12.09 -6.53
C ALA A 158 3.19 12.03 -5.33
N GLN A 159 4.22 12.88 -5.34
CA GLN A 159 5.24 12.89 -4.30
C GLN A 159 4.62 13.17 -2.91
N PRO A 160 4.87 12.33 -1.91
CA PRO A 160 4.35 12.51 -0.57
C PRO A 160 5.14 13.58 0.20
N ASN A 161 4.46 14.24 1.15
CA ASN A 161 5.13 14.94 2.24
C ASN A 161 5.17 14.02 3.47
N TRP A 162 6.35 13.49 3.79
CA TRP A 162 6.52 12.51 4.87
C TRP A 162 6.29 13.09 6.26
N ASP A 163 6.61 14.37 6.48
CA ASP A 163 6.36 15.03 7.77
C ASP A 163 4.85 15.17 8.01
N ASP A 164 4.08 15.56 6.98
CA ASP A 164 2.61 15.65 7.06
C ASP A 164 1.98 14.27 7.28
N ILE A 165 2.49 13.24 6.58
CA ILE A 165 2.03 11.85 6.77
C ILE A 165 2.29 11.41 8.20
N GLN A 166 3.48 11.66 8.75
CA GLN A 166 3.79 11.30 10.13
C GLN A 166 2.83 11.98 11.11
N VAL A 167 2.67 13.30 11.01
CA VAL A 167 1.79 14.07 11.89
C VAL A 167 0.35 13.55 11.81
N TYR A 168 -0.15 13.29 10.61
CA TYR A 168 -1.48 12.74 10.40
C TYR A 168 -1.61 11.33 11.00
N THR A 169 -0.70 10.41 10.70
CA THR A 169 -0.70 9.04 11.22
C THR A 169 -0.62 9.02 12.74
N ASP A 170 0.26 9.82 13.35
CA ASP A 170 0.38 9.93 14.80
C ASP A 170 -0.92 10.46 15.43
N ASN A 171 -1.54 11.49 14.87
CA ASN A 171 -2.80 12.03 15.39
C ASN A 171 -3.97 11.05 15.25
N GLU A 172 -4.10 10.41 14.09
CA GLU A 172 -5.25 9.58 13.78
C GLU A 172 -5.20 8.20 14.44
N LEU A 173 -4.00 7.69 14.74
CA LEU A 173 -3.76 6.34 15.26
C LEU A 173 -3.11 6.35 16.64
N PHE A 174 -1.88 6.86 16.76
CA PHE A 174 -1.06 6.67 17.96
C PHE A 174 -1.47 7.56 19.14
N ASN A 175 -2.00 8.76 18.87
CA ASN A 175 -2.53 9.69 19.88
C ASN A 175 -4.00 9.42 20.24
N SER A 176 -4.61 8.41 19.61
CA SER A 176 -5.99 8.02 19.87
C SER A 176 -6.14 7.39 21.26
N LYS A 177 -7.28 7.63 21.92
CA LYS A 177 -7.64 6.94 23.18
C LYS A 177 -7.61 5.42 23.05
N TYR A 178 -7.84 4.88 21.85
CA TYR A 178 -7.83 3.43 21.61
C TYR A 178 -6.42 2.83 21.66
N ALA A 179 -5.40 3.64 21.34
CA ALA A 179 -3.98 3.28 21.42
C ALA A 179 -3.36 3.52 22.82
N GLN A 180 -4.14 3.96 23.81
CA GLN A 180 -3.65 4.13 25.17
C GLN A 180 -3.10 2.81 25.73
N GLY A 181 -1.89 2.84 26.28
CA GLY A 181 -1.17 1.67 26.77
C GLY A 181 -0.36 0.93 25.69
N PHE A 182 -0.38 1.39 24.44
CA PHE A 182 0.53 0.91 23.41
C PHE A 182 1.98 1.24 23.77
N ILE A 183 2.86 0.25 23.64
CA ILE A 183 4.30 0.38 23.87
C ILE A 183 4.98 0.16 22.52
N GLU A 184 5.87 1.06 22.13
CA GLU A 184 6.60 0.93 20.87
C GLU A 184 7.46 -0.34 20.86
N PRO A 185 7.51 -1.07 19.74
CA PRO A 185 8.29 -2.29 19.64
C PRO A 185 9.78 -2.00 19.73
N SER A 186 10.54 -2.85 20.43
CA SER A 186 12.01 -2.72 20.52
C SER A 186 12.74 -2.84 19.18
N THR A 187 12.06 -3.33 18.14
CA THR A 187 12.58 -3.46 16.78
C THR A 187 12.40 -2.20 15.94
N VAL A 188 11.85 -1.11 16.47
CA VAL A 188 11.48 0.08 15.68
C VAL A 188 12.67 0.66 14.89
N THR A 189 13.88 0.61 15.46
CA THR A 189 15.11 1.12 14.82
C THR A 189 15.79 0.11 13.88
N LEU A 190 15.24 -1.09 13.75
CA LEU A 190 15.80 -2.14 12.89
C LEU A 190 15.17 -2.07 11.48
N PRO A 191 15.91 -2.49 10.44
CA PRO A 191 15.34 -2.67 9.12
C PRO A 191 14.16 -3.66 9.16
N TYR A 192 13.02 -3.22 8.62
CA TYR A 192 11.81 -4.03 8.52
C TYR A 192 11.99 -5.19 7.52
N LEU A 193 12.13 -6.41 8.04
CA LEU A 193 12.34 -7.64 7.25
C LEU A 193 11.04 -8.26 6.72
N GLY A 194 9.88 -7.89 7.30
CA GLY A 194 8.58 -8.49 6.99
C GLY A 194 8.37 -9.92 7.51
N LEU A 195 9.39 -10.55 8.11
CA LEU A 195 9.30 -11.92 8.62
C LEU A 195 8.65 -11.98 10.02
N SER A 196 7.87 -13.02 10.26
CA SER A 196 7.41 -13.35 11.62
C SER A 196 8.55 -13.81 12.52
N LYS A 197 8.36 -13.77 13.85
CA LYS A 197 9.35 -14.26 14.83
C LYS A 197 9.73 -15.73 14.62
N ALA A 198 8.80 -16.55 14.13
CA ALA A 198 9.06 -17.96 13.84
C ALA A 198 9.95 -18.13 12.59
N GLN A 199 9.67 -17.35 11.54
CA GLN A 199 10.46 -17.34 10.31
C GLN A 199 11.86 -16.78 10.55
N SER A 200 12.00 -15.71 11.35
CA SER A 200 13.30 -15.11 11.64
C SER A 200 14.22 -15.98 12.49
N ALA A 201 13.66 -16.87 13.33
CA ALA A 201 14.44 -17.78 14.18
C ALA A 201 14.94 -19.04 13.45
N GLN A 202 14.31 -19.41 12.32
CA GLN A 202 14.65 -20.61 11.56
C GLN A 202 15.75 -20.38 10.52
N GLU A 203 16.02 -19.13 10.14
CA GLU A 203 16.87 -18.79 9.00
C GLU A 203 18.24 -18.23 9.45
N ASN A 204 19.30 -19.05 9.32
CA ASN A 204 20.72 -18.67 9.51
C ASN A 204 21.28 -17.84 8.32
N THR A 205 20.43 -17.11 7.60
CA THR A 205 20.80 -16.36 6.39
C THR A 205 20.76 -14.85 6.63
N ASN A 206 21.54 -14.11 5.85
CA ASN A 206 21.47 -12.65 5.80
C ASN A 206 20.08 -12.23 5.29
N ASN A 207 19.14 -12.04 6.20
CA ASN A 207 17.78 -11.65 5.87
C ASN A 207 17.77 -10.20 5.38
N LEU A 208 17.30 -10.01 4.16
CA LEU A 208 17.17 -8.70 3.55
C LEU A 208 15.92 -7.99 4.07
N ALA A 209 16.01 -6.67 4.19
CA ALA A 209 14.86 -5.83 4.48
C ALA A 209 13.96 -5.72 3.24
N LEU A 210 12.68 -5.41 3.44
CA LEU A 210 11.73 -5.22 2.33
C LEU A 210 12.08 -4.02 1.42
N PHE A 211 13.01 -3.16 1.87
CA PHE A 211 13.55 -2.04 1.08
C PHE A 211 15.03 -2.29 0.74
N PRO A 212 15.47 -1.94 -0.48
CA PRO A 212 16.89 -1.93 -0.85
C PRO A 212 17.71 -1.02 0.08
N SER A 213 18.87 -1.50 0.53
CA SER A 213 19.77 -0.81 1.46
C SER A 213 20.53 0.38 0.86
N ALA A 214 20.38 0.64 -0.45
CA ALA A 214 20.98 1.79 -1.12
C ALA A 214 20.43 3.14 -0.63
N TYR A 215 19.27 3.15 0.03
CA TYR A 215 18.61 4.36 0.51
C TYR A 215 18.27 4.21 2.00
N SER A 216 18.43 5.31 2.75
CA SER A 216 17.91 5.40 4.13
C SER A 216 16.40 5.59 4.04
N ALA A 217 15.67 4.50 4.28
CA ALA A 217 14.21 4.43 4.34
C ALA A 217 13.75 4.32 5.81
N ASP A 218 14.43 5.03 6.71
CA ASP A 218 14.29 4.86 8.16
C ASP A 218 12.84 5.08 8.61
N TYR A 219 12.19 6.12 8.09
CA TYR A 219 10.78 6.40 8.42
C TYR A 219 9.84 5.26 7.97
N ALA A 220 10.11 4.65 6.81
CA ALA A 220 9.35 3.51 6.33
C ALA A 220 9.53 2.29 7.24
N HIS A 221 10.77 1.96 7.61
CA HIS A 221 11.05 0.86 8.52
C HIS A 221 10.38 1.03 9.88
N GLU A 222 10.58 2.19 10.51
CA GLU A 222 10.01 2.52 11.82
C GLU A 222 8.49 2.44 11.81
N THR A 223 7.85 3.08 10.82
CA THR A 223 6.38 3.16 10.74
C THR A 223 5.75 1.81 10.45
N LEU A 224 6.35 0.96 9.61
CA LEU A 224 5.86 -0.40 9.39
C LEU A 224 5.89 -1.23 10.69
N HIS A 225 6.98 -1.13 11.46
CA HIS A 225 7.06 -1.77 12.77
C HIS A 225 5.97 -1.26 13.73
N ARG A 226 5.78 0.06 13.80
CA ARG A 226 4.77 0.67 14.69
C ARG A 226 3.35 0.28 14.29
N LEU A 227 3.01 0.28 13.00
CA LEU A 227 1.67 -0.08 12.49
C LEU A 227 1.34 -1.56 12.70
N GLU A 228 2.28 -2.47 12.44
CA GLU A 228 2.07 -3.91 12.67
C GLU A 228 1.92 -4.24 14.16
N ALA A 229 2.73 -3.60 15.01
CA ALA A 229 2.63 -3.72 16.46
C ALA A 229 1.29 -3.16 16.98
N LEU A 230 0.85 -2.01 16.46
CA LEU A 230 -0.43 -1.41 16.84
C LEU A 230 -1.61 -2.29 16.40
N SER A 231 -1.58 -2.86 15.20
CA SER A 231 -2.60 -3.80 14.72
C SER A 231 -2.72 -5.00 15.64
N THR A 232 -1.58 -5.60 16.00
CA THR A 232 -1.52 -6.72 16.97
C THR A 232 -2.07 -6.31 18.34
N PHE A 233 -1.71 -5.14 18.85
CA PHE A 233 -2.19 -4.62 20.13
C PHE A 233 -3.72 -4.45 20.13
N ILE A 234 -4.29 -3.85 19.09
CA ILE A 234 -5.73 -3.63 18.97
C ILE A 234 -6.49 -4.95 18.81
N GLN A 235 -5.96 -5.91 18.05
CA GLN A 235 -6.54 -7.25 17.94
C GLN A 235 -6.58 -7.97 19.29
N ASN A 236 -5.48 -7.94 20.04
CA ASN A 236 -5.43 -8.52 21.40
C ASN A 236 -6.45 -7.85 22.32
N LYS A 237 -6.53 -6.51 22.30
CA LYS A 237 -7.51 -5.74 23.09
C LYS A 237 -8.95 -6.13 22.78
N MET A 238 -9.30 -6.38 21.51
CA MET A 238 -10.62 -6.87 21.11
C MET A 238 -10.89 -8.31 21.61
N GLN A 239 -9.87 -9.18 21.63
CA GLN A 239 -10.01 -10.56 22.10
C GLN A 239 -10.17 -10.65 23.63
N TYR A 240 -9.33 -9.98 24.41
CA TYR A 240 -9.40 -10.00 25.88
C TYR A 240 -10.74 -9.49 26.40
N SER A 241 -11.27 -8.42 25.82
CA SER A 241 -12.58 -7.89 26.22
C SER A 241 -13.76 -8.77 25.84
N SER A 242 -13.56 -9.84 25.06
CA SER A 242 -14.59 -10.84 24.77
C SER A 242 -14.58 -12.01 25.77
N ASN A 243 -13.46 -12.20 26.50
CA ASN A 243 -13.22 -13.39 27.32
C ASN A 243 -13.29 -13.14 28.84
N ASP A 244 -13.06 -11.91 29.32
CA ASP A 244 -13.07 -11.59 30.76
C ASP A 244 -14.33 -10.82 31.20
N LEU A 245 -14.97 -11.31 32.27
CA LEU A 245 -16.22 -10.82 32.88
C LEU A 245 -16.04 -9.58 33.80
N GLU A 246 -14.82 -9.12 34.09
CA GLU A 246 -14.59 -8.14 35.16
C GLU A 246 -14.49 -6.67 34.70
N GLN A 247 -14.39 -6.39 33.40
CA GLN A 247 -14.70 -5.09 32.82
C GLN A 247 -15.40 -5.31 31.48
N GLU A 248 -16.71 -5.44 31.50
CA GLU A 248 -17.50 -5.43 30.28
C GLU A 248 -17.31 -4.09 29.57
N MET A 249 -16.43 -4.06 28.57
CA MET A 249 -16.38 -2.97 27.60
C MET A 249 -17.79 -2.81 27.03
N SER A 250 -18.33 -1.60 27.12
CA SER A 250 -19.70 -1.34 26.65
C SER A 250 -19.84 -1.70 25.17
N PRO A 251 -21.05 -2.07 24.70
CA PRO A 251 -21.28 -2.37 23.29
C PRO A 251 -20.83 -1.24 22.35
N GLU A 252 -20.99 0.01 22.78
CA GLU A 252 -20.56 1.20 22.05
C GLU A 252 -19.02 1.28 21.94
N GLU A 253 -18.30 1.07 23.04
CA GLU A 253 -16.83 1.04 23.02
C GLU A 253 -16.29 -0.10 22.16
N ARG A 254 -16.93 -1.28 22.18
CA ARG A 254 -16.57 -2.40 21.29
C ARG A 254 -16.76 -2.05 19.82
N MET A 255 -17.89 -1.42 19.48
CA MET A 255 -18.16 -0.96 18.11
C MET A 255 -17.14 0.10 17.66
N ASN A 256 -16.84 1.07 18.53
CA ASN A 256 -15.85 2.09 18.24
C ASN A 256 -14.43 1.53 18.09
N LEU A 257 -14.06 0.52 18.88
CA LEU A 257 -12.77 -0.17 18.74
C LEU A 257 -12.66 -0.91 17.40
N ARG A 258 -13.77 -1.52 16.93
CA ARG A 258 -13.82 -2.11 15.57
C ARG A 258 -13.67 -1.06 14.48
N HIS A 259 -14.34 0.08 14.58
CA HIS A 259 -14.15 1.19 13.65
C HIS A 259 -12.71 1.72 13.66
N PHE A 260 -12.09 1.80 14.83
CA PHE A 260 -10.68 2.16 14.93
C PHE A 260 -9.77 1.12 14.26
N SER A 261 -10.05 -0.19 14.43
CA SER A 261 -9.33 -1.26 13.72
C SER A 261 -9.46 -1.12 12.20
N GLN A 262 -10.66 -0.86 11.69
CA GLN A 262 -10.87 -0.65 10.24
C GLN A 262 -10.12 0.57 9.72
N LYS A 263 -10.11 1.66 10.49
CA LYS A 263 -9.36 2.88 10.18
C LYS A 263 -7.84 2.62 10.17
N LEU A 264 -7.35 1.85 11.14
CA LEU A 264 -5.96 1.41 11.19
C LEU A 264 -5.59 0.61 9.94
N ASP A 265 -6.42 -0.35 9.54
CA ASP A 265 -6.18 -1.16 8.34
C ASP A 265 -6.19 -0.31 7.07
N ASP A 266 -7.09 0.67 6.94
CA ASP A 266 -7.13 1.62 5.81
C ASP A 266 -5.88 2.50 5.75
N LEU A 267 -5.48 3.13 6.87
CA LEU A 267 -4.28 3.96 6.93
C LEU A 267 -3.01 3.14 6.72
N TYR A 268 -2.96 1.92 7.24
CA TYR A 268 -1.85 1.01 7.00
C TYR A 268 -1.75 0.63 5.52
N SER A 269 -2.87 0.26 4.90
CA SER A 269 -2.93 -0.03 3.46
C SER A 269 -2.45 1.14 2.60
N LYS A 270 -2.88 2.37 2.92
CA LYS A 270 -2.43 3.60 2.24
C LYS A 270 -0.94 3.85 2.44
N PHE A 271 -0.44 3.63 3.65
CA PHE A 271 0.98 3.78 3.96
C PHE A 271 1.85 2.81 3.15
N ILE A 272 1.44 1.54 3.06
CA ILE A 272 2.12 0.51 2.25
C ILE A 272 2.21 0.96 0.78
N THR A 273 1.11 1.44 0.20
CA THR A 273 1.07 1.98 -1.17
C THR A 273 2.06 3.15 -1.36
N LYS A 274 2.04 4.13 -0.45
CA LYS A 274 2.93 5.30 -0.54
C LYS A 274 4.39 4.91 -0.43
N VAL A 275 4.72 4.05 0.52
CA VAL A 275 6.10 3.59 0.72
C VAL A 275 6.56 2.74 -0.46
N ALA A 276 5.75 1.82 -1.00
CA ALA A 276 6.10 1.04 -2.19
C ALA A 276 6.53 1.93 -3.36
N ASN A 277 5.85 3.05 -3.53
CA ASN A 277 6.02 3.93 -4.67
C ASN A 277 7.09 5.02 -4.46
N HIS A 278 7.47 5.30 -3.19
CA HIS A 278 8.34 6.42 -2.81
C HIS A 278 9.40 6.08 -1.73
N TYR A 279 9.71 4.80 -1.52
CA TYR A 279 10.65 4.35 -0.46
C TYR A 279 12.00 5.09 -0.46
N GLN A 280 12.53 5.46 -1.63
CA GLN A 280 13.80 6.19 -1.77
C GLN A 280 13.81 7.54 -1.03
N SER A 281 12.65 8.18 -0.86
CA SER A 281 12.52 9.47 -0.18
C SER A 281 11.90 9.36 1.22
N ALA A 282 11.57 8.15 1.70
CA ALA A 282 10.84 7.90 2.94
C ALA A 282 11.68 8.18 4.19
N ARG A 283 11.95 9.46 4.42
CA ARG A 283 12.69 10.03 5.54
C ARG A 283 12.01 11.31 6.01
N LEU A 284 12.12 11.57 7.31
CA LEU A 284 11.60 12.77 7.93
C LEU A 284 12.60 13.92 7.83
N THR A 285 12.09 15.15 7.83
CA THR A 285 12.97 16.31 7.94
C THR A 285 13.61 16.31 9.33
N PRO A 286 14.94 16.40 9.46
CA PRO A 286 15.58 16.45 10.77
C PRO A 286 15.03 17.64 11.57
N LYS A 287 14.44 17.36 12.74
CA LYS A 287 14.04 18.43 13.66
C LYS A 287 15.32 19.15 14.07
N GLN A 288 15.42 20.44 13.76
CA GLN A 288 16.53 21.27 14.23
C GLN A 288 16.49 21.22 15.76
N ALA A 289 17.50 20.61 16.37
CA ALA A 289 17.68 20.72 17.80
C ALA A 289 17.88 22.20 18.13
N PRO A 290 17.18 22.76 19.12
CA PRO A 290 17.43 24.14 19.53
C PRO A 290 18.92 24.25 19.84
N SER A 291 19.58 25.21 19.19
CA SER A 291 21.02 25.42 19.38
C SER A 291 21.25 25.65 20.88
N PRO A 292 22.24 25.00 21.51
CA PRO A 292 22.57 25.25 22.91
C PRO A 292 23.01 26.70 23.19
N PHE A 293 23.14 27.53 22.15
CA PHE A 293 23.45 28.96 22.22
C PHE A 293 22.24 29.87 21.95
N GLU A 294 21.05 29.34 21.64
CA GLU A 294 19.84 30.16 21.51
C GLU A 294 19.17 30.34 22.87
N ALA A 295 19.33 31.55 23.43
CA ALA A 295 18.67 31.96 24.65
C ALA A 295 17.14 31.85 24.49
N THR A 296 16.50 31.20 25.47
CA THR A 296 15.06 31.01 25.57
C THR A 296 14.31 32.34 25.53
N GLY A 297 13.84 32.71 24.34
CA GLY A 297 12.95 33.84 24.10
C GLY A 297 11.55 33.35 23.75
N THR A 298 10.70 33.27 24.78
CA THR A 298 9.22 33.27 24.74
C THR A 298 8.49 32.28 23.81
N GLU A 299 7.72 31.41 24.47
CA GLU A 299 6.66 30.57 23.94
C GLU A 299 5.79 31.25 22.87
N ASN A 300 5.57 30.57 21.75
CA ASN A 300 4.34 30.71 20.97
C ASN A 300 3.87 29.32 20.53
N LYS A 301 2.98 28.74 21.34
CA LYS A 301 2.09 27.66 20.90
C LYS A 301 1.15 28.22 19.84
N GLN A 302 1.41 27.93 18.58
CA GLN A 302 0.40 27.86 17.52
C GLN A 302 1.01 27.13 16.30
N GLN A 303 1.01 25.81 16.32
CA GLN A 303 1.02 25.05 15.07
C GLN A 303 -0.38 25.20 14.44
N ARG A 304 -0.56 26.31 13.73
CA ARG A 304 -1.61 26.43 12.72
C ARG A 304 -1.20 25.56 11.55
N PHE A 305 -2.12 24.73 11.07
CA PHE A 305 -2.07 24.13 9.74
C PHE A 305 -1.55 25.17 8.74
N SER A 306 -0.51 24.81 7.99
CA SER A 306 -0.06 25.58 6.83
C SER A 306 -1.11 25.48 5.72
N GLN A 307 -2.20 26.23 5.86
CA GLN A 307 -2.88 26.77 4.70
C GLN A 307 -2.01 27.91 4.16
N ASN A 308 -1.27 27.62 3.08
CA ASN A 308 -1.19 28.49 1.90
C ASN A 308 -0.12 27.99 0.93
N SER A 309 -0.55 27.26 -0.09
CA SER A 309 -0.25 27.72 -1.44
C SER A 309 -1.33 28.74 -1.80
N GLU A 310 -0.98 30.02 -1.71
CA GLU A 310 -1.78 31.12 -2.26
C GLU A 310 -1.99 30.89 -3.75
N SER A 311 -3.15 30.35 -4.14
CA SER A 311 -3.66 30.62 -5.47
C SER A 311 -4.23 32.03 -5.42
N LYS A 312 -3.58 32.95 -6.14
CA LYS A 312 -4.18 34.23 -6.53
C LYS A 312 -5.50 33.92 -7.24
N VAL A 313 -6.60 33.94 -6.51
CA VAL A 313 -7.95 33.96 -7.08
C VAL A 313 -8.08 35.30 -7.79
N GLY A 314 -7.74 35.28 -9.09
CA GLY A 314 -7.86 36.44 -9.94
C GLY A 314 -9.30 36.92 -9.96
N LYS A 315 -9.51 38.20 -9.69
CA LYS A 315 -10.77 38.96 -9.89
C LYS A 315 -11.41 38.77 -11.30
N SER A 316 -10.72 38.08 -12.20
CA SER A 316 -11.19 37.66 -13.53
C SER A 316 -12.41 36.75 -13.48
N GLY A 317 -12.48 35.77 -12.57
CA GLY A 317 -13.54 34.75 -12.60
C GLY A 317 -14.94 35.32 -12.34
N VAL A 318 -15.04 36.27 -11.39
CA VAL A 318 -16.31 36.93 -11.04
C VAL A 318 -16.76 37.88 -12.16
N MET A 319 -15.83 38.61 -12.79
CA MET A 319 -16.16 39.48 -13.94
C MET A 319 -16.59 38.65 -15.16
N THR A 320 -15.95 37.51 -15.43
CA THR A 320 -16.36 36.62 -16.53
C THR A 320 -17.75 36.04 -16.31
N LEU A 321 -18.08 35.67 -15.07
CA LEU A 321 -19.40 35.14 -14.73
C LEU A 321 -20.49 36.22 -14.89
N ILE A 322 -20.24 37.44 -14.41
CA ILE A 322 -21.15 38.59 -14.55
C ILE A 322 -21.40 38.92 -16.03
N VAL A 323 -20.34 38.98 -16.86
CA VAL A 323 -20.47 39.27 -18.29
C VAL A 323 -21.23 38.16 -19.02
N MET A 324 -20.98 36.89 -18.68
CA MET A 324 -21.70 35.77 -19.26
C MET A 324 -23.19 35.79 -18.87
N THR A 325 -23.51 36.12 -17.62
CA THR A 325 -24.91 36.28 -17.18
C THR A 325 -25.62 37.40 -17.93
N ILE A 326 -24.98 38.56 -18.12
CA ILE A 326 -25.55 39.68 -18.89
C ILE A 326 -25.81 39.26 -20.35
N LEU A 327 -24.88 38.56 -20.99
CA LEU A 327 -25.04 38.08 -22.37
C LEU A 327 -26.19 37.07 -22.50
N ILE A 328 -26.37 36.18 -21.53
CA ILE A 328 -27.49 35.23 -21.50
C ILE A 328 -28.82 35.98 -21.32
N CYS A 329 -28.88 36.97 -20.43
CA CYS A 329 -30.09 37.77 -20.24
C CYS A 329 -30.47 38.59 -21.49
N ILE A 330 -29.49 39.13 -22.21
CA ILE A 330 -29.73 39.84 -23.49
C ILE A 330 -30.20 38.86 -24.56
N ALA A 331 -29.58 37.67 -24.65
CA ALA A 331 -30.00 36.65 -25.60
C ALA A 331 -31.42 36.15 -25.32
N ALA A 332 -31.79 35.92 -24.06
CA ALA A 332 -33.15 35.55 -23.67
C ALA A 332 -34.17 36.66 -23.99
N TYR A 333 -33.80 37.93 -23.78
CA TYR A 333 -34.64 39.08 -24.12
C TYR A 333 -34.85 39.23 -25.64
N TYR A 334 -33.82 38.95 -26.45
CA TYR A 334 -33.88 39.17 -27.91
C TYR A 334 -34.45 37.97 -28.68
N PHE A 335 -34.26 36.75 -28.19
CA PHE A 335 -34.72 35.52 -28.84
C PHE A 335 -36.00 34.92 -28.24
N GLY A 336 -36.56 35.55 -27.20
CA GLY A 336 -37.87 35.21 -26.64
C GLY A 336 -37.93 33.78 -26.12
N LEU A 337 -37.32 33.56 -24.95
CA LEU A 337 -37.51 32.36 -24.13
C LEU A 337 -38.33 32.70 -22.88
#